data_AF-A0A7W0BX76-F1
#
_entry.id   AF-A0A7W0BX76-F1
#
_cell.length_a   1.000
_cell.length_b   1.000
_cell.length_c   1.000
_cell.angle_alpha   90.00
_cell.angle_beta   90.00
_cell.angle_gamma   90.00
#
_symmetry.space_group_name_H-M   'P 1'
#
loop_
_entity.id
_entity.type
_entity.pdbx_description
1 polymer ?
#
loop_
_entity_poly.entity_id
_entity_poly.type
_entity_poly.pdbx_seq_one_letter_code
_entity_poly.pdbx_strand_id
1 'polypeptide(L)'
;MMLALLLAFMITYITLLSFKRYIDKIKIVLTFLESLPDLFIIVTFQLIVLIIFKNTGWLIFNLASLGDERSIFLPAICLSIPISLLFGRLLLQQYENELRKSYIEYAISKGLSFFYILNKHVLRNVIVGLFSYSKTIVWFMLSNLIIIEYLFNVNGITTFLIEYHTSEVFALGVLLLYIPLFLFYKIYHLLLPPMLKGEK
;
A
#
# COMPACT_ATOMS: atom_id res chain seq x y z
N MET A 1 2.41 -5.63 -3.50
CA MET A 1 3.05 -4.73 -2.52
C MET A 1 3.83 -3.61 -3.19
N MET A 2 4.87 -3.91 -4.00
CA MET A 2 5.74 -2.87 -4.58
C MET A 2 4.97 -1.83 -5.41
N LEU A 3 4.00 -2.25 -6.25
CA LEU A 3 3.14 -1.34 -7.01
C LEU A 3 2.38 -0.36 -6.10
N ALA A 4 1.76 -0.86 -5.02
CA ALA A 4 1.02 -0.03 -4.07
C ALA A 4 1.92 0.99 -3.37
N LEU A 5 3.12 0.55 -2.94
CA LEU A 5 4.11 1.42 -2.31
C LEU A 5 4.58 2.52 -3.27
N LEU A 6 4.87 2.16 -4.52
CA LEU A 6 5.32 3.09 -5.55
C LEU A 6 4.24 4.13 -5.86
N LEU A 7 3.00 3.69 -6.09
CA LEU A 7 1.87 4.57 -6.35
C LEU A 7 1.62 5.54 -5.19
N ALA A 8 1.55 5.03 -3.97
CA ALA A 8 1.34 5.85 -2.79
C ALA A 8 2.49 6.82 -2.53
N PHE A 9 3.74 6.39 -2.72
CA PHE A 9 4.90 7.28 -2.61
C PHE A 9 4.86 8.38 -3.66
N MET A 10 4.55 8.06 -4.93
CA MET A 10 4.44 9.05 -6.00
C MET A 10 3.33 10.07 -5.73
N ILE A 11 2.12 9.60 -5.41
CA ILE A 11 0.97 10.47 -5.10
C ILE A 11 1.30 11.37 -3.90
N THR A 12 1.89 10.80 -2.85
CA THR A 12 2.23 11.56 -1.65
C THR A 12 3.34 12.57 -1.94
N TYR A 13 4.41 12.18 -2.64
CA TYR A 13 5.49 13.08 -2.99
C TYR A 13 5.01 14.28 -3.82
N ILE A 14 4.16 14.05 -4.83
CA ILE A 14 3.53 15.12 -5.62
C ILE A 14 2.65 16.03 -4.73
N THR A 15 1.91 15.43 -3.80
CA THR A 15 1.09 16.17 -2.83
C THR A 15 1.95 17.07 -1.95
N LEU A 16 3.09 16.58 -1.46
CA LEU A 16 4.02 17.32 -0.60
C LEU A 16 4.73 18.48 -1.31
N LEU A 17 4.86 18.43 -2.63
CA LEU A 17 5.39 19.54 -3.44
C LEU A 17 4.35 20.65 -3.68
N SER A 18 3.08 20.39 -3.38
CA SER A 18 1.98 21.34 -3.60
C SER A 18 1.79 22.29 -2.42
N PHE A 19 1.04 23.40 -2.62
CA PHE A 19 0.72 24.31 -1.52
C PHE A 19 -0.05 23.60 -0.40
N LYS A 20 0.14 24.06 0.84
CA LYS A 20 -0.49 23.52 2.06
C LYS A 20 -2.00 23.29 1.92
N ARG A 21 -2.71 24.20 1.23
CA ARG A 21 -4.16 24.08 0.97
C ARG A 21 -4.55 22.85 0.14
N TYR A 22 -3.69 22.38 -0.77
CA TYR A 22 -3.93 21.15 -1.54
C TYR A 22 -3.62 19.90 -0.72
N ILE A 23 -2.60 19.95 0.14
CA ILE A 23 -2.26 18.86 1.07
C ILE A 23 -3.47 18.56 1.96
N ASP A 24 -4.07 19.58 2.57
CA ASP A 24 -5.23 19.42 3.45
C ASP A 24 -6.43 18.83 2.70
N LYS A 25 -6.70 19.29 1.46
CA LYS A 25 -7.77 18.75 0.61
C LYS A 25 -7.53 17.28 0.25
N ILE A 26 -6.32 16.93 -0.19
CA ILE A 26 -5.98 15.56 -0.58
C ILE A 26 -6.07 14.64 0.64
N LYS A 27 -5.63 15.09 1.82
CA LYS A 27 -5.77 14.35 3.07
C LYS A 27 -7.24 14.06 3.41
N ILE A 28 -8.12 15.04 3.26
CA ILE A 28 -9.57 14.86 3.46
C ILE A 28 -10.12 13.82 2.47
N VAL A 29 -9.74 13.91 1.20
CA VAL A 29 -10.16 12.94 0.17
C VAL A 29 -9.67 11.53 0.49
N LEU A 30 -8.39 11.36 0.85
CA LEU A 30 -7.83 10.06 1.23
C LEU A 30 -8.54 9.48 2.46
N THR A 31 -8.80 10.31 3.47
CA THR A 31 -9.51 9.88 4.69
C THR A 31 -10.96 9.49 4.39
N PHE A 32 -11.63 10.21 3.49
CA PHE A 32 -12.97 9.87 3.03
C PHE A 32 -12.98 8.55 2.25
N LEU A 33 -12.04 8.35 1.32
CA LEU A 33 -11.95 7.09 0.56
C LEU A 33 -11.67 5.90 1.47
N GLU A 34 -10.78 6.05 2.46
CA GLU A 34 -10.47 4.98 3.43
C GLU A 34 -11.64 4.69 4.39
N SER A 35 -12.54 5.65 4.59
CA SER A 35 -13.76 5.39 5.39
C SER A 35 -14.73 4.44 4.68
N LEU A 36 -14.56 4.24 3.37
CA LEU A 36 -15.32 3.24 2.62
C LEU A 36 -14.68 1.86 2.83
N PRO A 37 -15.49 0.80 3.04
CA PRO A 37 -14.95 -0.55 3.07
C PRO A 37 -14.21 -0.90 1.78
N ASP A 38 -13.03 -1.53 1.91
CA ASP A 38 -12.15 -1.88 0.78
C ASP A 38 -12.88 -2.65 -0.33
N LEU A 39 -13.81 -3.51 0.06
CA LEU A 39 -14.72 -4.24 -0.83
C LEU A 39 -15.40 -3.32 -1.85
N PHE A 40 -15.94 -2.19 -1.42
CA PHE A 40 -16.62 -1.25 -2.32
C PHE A 40 -15.64 -0.62 -3.29
N ILE A 41 -14.45 -0.24 -2.83
CA ILE A 41 -13.40 0.33 -3.68
C ILE A 41 -13.02 -0.68 -4.77
N ILE A 42 -12.79 -1.94 -4.39
CA ILE A 42 -12.42 -3.03 -5.29
C ILE A 42 -13.54 -3.29 -6.32
N VAL A 43 -14.78 -3.45 -5.86
CA VAL A 43 -15.93 -3.73 -6.74
C VAL A 43 -16.22 -2.56 -7.67
N THR A 44 -16.20 -1.32 -7.17
CA THR A 44 -16.39 -0.13 -8.03
C THR A 44 -15.29 -0.03 -9.07
N PHE A 45 -14.03 -0.28 -8.71
CA PHE A 45 -12.93 -0.31 -9.67
C PHE A 45 -13.13 -1.40 -10.73
N GLN A 46 -13.49 -2.61 -10.31
CA GLN A 46 -13.79 -3.72 -11.22
C GLN A 46 -14.92 -3.35 -12.20
N LEU A 47 -16.02 -2.74 -11.72
CA LEU A 47 -17.13 -2.30 -12.57
C LEU A 47 -16.70 -1.22 -13.58
N ILE A 48 -15.88 -0.25 -13.16
CA ILE A 48 -15.35 0.78 -14.06
C ILE A 48 -14.54 0.14 -15.19
N VAL A 49 -13.64 -0.80 -14.86
CA VAL A 49 -12.83 -1.49 -15.86
C VAL A 49 -13.72 -2.32 -16.80
N LEU A 50 -14.74 -3.00 -16.28
CA LEU A 50 -15.72 -3.75 -17.09
C LEU A 50 -16.49 -2.84 -18.07
N ILE A 51 -16.93 -1.67 -17.61
CA ILE A 51 -17.66 -0.70 -18.46
C ILE A 51 -16.74 -0.14 -19.55
N ILE A 52 -15.51 0.23 -19.20
CA ILE A 52 -14.52 0.71 -20.18
C ILE A 52 -14.24 -0.37 -21.21
N PHE A 53 -14.05 -1.61 -20.77
CA PHE A 53 -13.83 -2.76 -21.65
C PHE A 53 -14.98 -2.98 -22.63
N LYS A 54 -16.23 -2.97 -22.13
CA LYS A 54 -17.44 -3.16 -22.95
C LYS A 54 -17.62 -2.05 -24.00
N ASN A 55 -17.26 -0.81 -23.69
CA ASN A 55 -17.44 0.34 -24.57
C ASN A 55 -16.30 0.53 -25.60
N THR A 56 -15.07 0.17 -25.25
CA THR A 56 -13.90 0.41 -26.11
C THR A 56 -13.53 -0.80 -26.97
N GLY A 57 -14.04 -2.00 -26.65
CA GLY A 57 -13.66 -3.25 -27.33
C GLY A 57 -12.18 -3.59 -27.19
N TRP A 58 -11.43 -2.81 -26.40
CA TRP A 58 -9.99 -2.92 -26.28
C TRP A 58 -9.67 -3.78 -25.05
N LEU A 59 -9.27 -5.02 -25.34
CA LEU A 59 -8.83 -6.06 -24.42
C LEU A 59 -7.45 -5.72 -23.83
N ILE A 60 -7.28 -4.51 -23.28
CA ILE A 60 -6.00 -4.13 -22.65
C ILE A 60 -5.73 -5.05 -21.45
N PHE A 61 -6.78 -5.62 -20.85
CA PHE A 61 -6.68 -6.59 -19.77
C PHE A 61 -7.71 -7.69 -19.98
N ASN A 62 -7.26 -8.93 -20.17
CA ASN A 62 -8.13 -10.11 -20.25
C ASN A 62 -8.83 -10.26 -18.90
N LEU A 63 -10.07 -9.76 -18.81
CA LEU A 63 -10.81 -9.52 -17.57
C LEU A 63 -11.34 -10.79 -16.89
N ALA A 64 -11.12 -11.93 -17.51
CA ALA A 64 -11.42 -13.23 -16.96
C ALA A 64 -10.48 -14.22 -17.62
N SER A 65 -10.20 -15.31 -16.91
CA SER A 65 -9.64 -16.55 -17.46
C SER A 65 -10.58 -17.21 -18.49
N LEU A 66 -11.17 -16.44 -19.41
CA LEU A 66 -11.94 -16.91 -20.56
C LEU A 66 -11.02 -17.28 -21.74
N GLY A 67 -9.71 -17.16 -21.57
CA GLY A 67 -8.68 -17.69 -22.47
C GLY A 67 -7.43 -18.12 -21.68
N ASP A 68 -6.60 -18.96 -22.30
CA ASP A 68 -5.40 -19.62 -21.75
C ASP A 68 -4.34 -18.69 -21.10
N GLU A 69 -4.52 -17.37 -21.17
CA GLU A 69 -3.62 -16.39 -20.55
C GLU A 69 -4.24 -15.78 -19.28
N ARG A 70 -3.82 -16.32 -18.12
CA ARG A 70 -4.18 -15.80 -16.80
C ARG A 70 -3.68 -14.36 -16.65
N SER A 71 -4.56 -13.37 -16.74
CA SER A 71 -4.19 -11.96 -16.55
C SER A 71 -4.05 -11.63 -15.06
N ILE A 72 -2.83 -11.71 -14.54
CA ILE A 72 -2.50 -11.38 -13.13
C ILE A 72 -2.42 -9.86 -12.90
N PHE A 73 -2.25 -9.09 -13.97
CA PHE A 73 -1.93 -7.67 -13.89
C PHE A 73 -3.11 -6.81 -13.39
N LEU A 74 -4.32 -7.07 -13.89
CA LEU A 74 -5.51 -6.32 -13.49
C LEU A 74 -5.89 -6.57 -12.01
N PRO A 75 -5.94 -7.83 -11.52
CA PRO A 75 -6.09 -8.11 -10.09
C PRO A 75 -5.01 -7.42 -9.24
N ALA A 76 -3.75 -7.39 -9.72
CA ALA A 76 -2.65 -6.76 -9.00
C ALA A 76 -2.80 -5.23 -8.90
N ILE A 77 -3.26 -4.56 -9.96
CA ILE A 77 -3.57 -3.13 -9.93
C ILE A 77 -4.75 -2.88 -8.99
N CYS A 78 -5.83 -3.64 -9.11
CA CYS A 78 -7.01 -3.48 -8.28
C CYS A 78 -6.68 -3.62 -6.78
N LEU A 79 -5.87 -4.64 -6.43
CA LEU A 79 -5.35 -4.82 -5.08
C LEU A 79 -4.51 -3.62 -4.62
N SER A 80 -3.71 -3.03 -5.53
CA SER A 80 -2.80 -1.95 -5.16
C SER A 80 -3.49 -0.65 -4.74
N ILE A 81 -4.72 -0.40 -5.19
CA ILE A 81 -5.46 0.84 -4.95
C ILE A 81 -5.79 1.03 -3.45
N PRO A 82 -6.55 0.15 -2.77
CA PRO A 82 -6.89 0.34 -1.36
C PRO A 82 -5.64 0.41 -0.48
N ILE A 83 -4.62 -0.42 -0.80
CA ILE A 83 -3.34 -0.40 -0.11
C ILE A 83 -2.63 0.94 -0.29
N SER A 84 -2.67 1.51 -1.50
CA SER A 84 -2.03 2.80 -1.78
C SER A 84 -2.71 3.96 -1.04
N LEU A 85 -4.03 3.91 -0.86
CA LEU A 85 -4.79 4.92 -0.10
C LEU A 85 -4.37 4.93 1.36
N LEU A 86 -4.39 3.75 1.99
CA LEU A 86 -3.94 3.55 3.37
C LEU A 86 -2.48 4.02 3.52
N PHE A 87 -1.59 3.58 2.62
CA PHE A 87 -0.18 3.92 2.72
C PHE A 87 0.10 5.41 2.50
N GLY A 88 -0.58 6.04 1.55
CA GLY A 88 -0.48 7.47 1.27
C GLY A 88 -0.91 8.31 2.49
N ARG A 89 -1.99 7.92 3.17
CA ARG A 89 -2.40 8.57 4.41
C ARG A 89 -1.36 8.42 5.52
N LEU A 90 -0.84 7.20 5.73
CA LEU A 90 0.20 6.94 6.72
C LEU A 90 1.47 7.75 6.44
N LEU A 91 1.86 7.87 5.16
CA LEU A 91 2.95 8.72 4.70
C LEU A 91 2.73 10.20 5.04
N LEU A 92 1.55 10.74 4.73
CA LEU A 92 1.19 12.13 5.04
C LEU A 92 1.19 12.39 6.55
N GLN A 93 0.71 11.45 7.35
CA GLN A 93 0.72 11.56 8.80
C GLN A 93 2.16 11.56 9.36
N GLN A 94 3.02 10.67 8.88
CA GLN A 94 4.43 10.63 9.26
C GLN A 94 5.17 11.89 8.84
N TYR A 95 4.89 12.40 7.65
CA TYR A 95 5.40 13.66 7.17
C TYR A 95 5.04 14.84 8.08
N GLU A 96 3.76 14.97 8.45
CA GLU A 96 3.30 16.04 9.36
C GLU A 96 3.96 15.96 10.74
N ASN A 97 4.15 14.74 11.25
CA ASN A 97 4.85 14.52 12.52
C ASN A 97 6.33 14.93 12.42
N GLU A 98 6.99 14.63 11.29
CA GLU A 98 8.39 14.96 11.08
C GLU A 98 8.62 16.47 10.99
N LEU A 99 7.71 17.19 10.32
CA LEU A 99 7.78 18.66 10.22
C LEU A 99 7.70 19.38 11.56
N ARG A 100 7.03 18.78 12.56
CA ARG A 100 6.86 19.37 13.90
C ARG A 100 8.11 19.23 14.79
N LYS A 101 9.16 18.57 14.32
CA LYS A 101 10.38 18.36 15.09
C LYS A 101 11.25 19.62 15.12
N SER A 102 11.82 19.94 16.28
CA SER A 102 12.60 21.17 16.51
C SER A 102 13.81 21.34 15.58
N TYR A 103 14.40 20.24 15.09
CA TYR A 103 15.51 20.34 14.13
C TYR A 103 15.04 20.84 12.75
N ILE A 104 13.77 20.61 12.38
CA ILE A 104 13.17 21.17 11.16
C ILE A 104 12.91 22.67 11.36
N GLU A 105 12.40 23.09 12.52
CA GLU A 105 12.22 24.50 12.85
C GLU A 105 13.55 25.26 12.79
N TYR A 106 14.62 24.67 13.31
CA TYR A 106 15.98 25.21 13.20
C TYR A 106 16.47 25.29 11.74
N ALA A 107 16.17 24.29 10.92
CA ALA A 107 16.51 24.32 9.50
C ALA A 107 15.78 25.44 8.75
N ILE A 108 14.51 25.68 9.10
CA ILE A 108 13.70 26.79 8.54
C ILE A 108 14.26 28.14 9.01
N SER A 109 14.62 28.30 10.29
CA SER A 109 15.19 29.56 10.80
C SER A 109 16.55 29.89 10.17
N LYS A 110 17.26 28.88 9.66
CA LYS A 110 18.52 29.04 8.90
C LYS A 110 18.29 29.50 7.45
N GLY A 111 17.03 29.60 7.00
CA GLY A 111 16.68 30.02 5.64
C GLY A 111 16.81 28.92 4.58
N LEU A 112 16.85 27.65 4.97
CA LEU A 112 16.89 26.54 4.01
C LEU A 112 15.56 26.45 3.24
N SER A 113 15.65 26.18 1.94
CA SER A 113 14.45 26.02 1.12
C SER A 113 13.65 24.78 1.54
N PHE A 114 12.33 24.86 1.44
CA PHE A 114 11.44 23.74 1.78
C PHE A 114 11.78 22.48 0.98
N PHE A 115 12.14 22.63 -0.30
CA PHE A 115 12.54 21.50 -1.14
C PHE A 115 13.82 20.81 -0.65
N TYR A 116 14.79 21.58 -0.14
CA TYR A 116 15.99 21.02 0.47
C TYR A 116 15.65 20.26 1.75
N ILE A 117 14.83 20.86 2.62
CA ILE A 117 14.40 20.25 3.89
C ILE A 117 13.63 18.94 3.63
N LEU A 118 12.69 18.96 2.68
CA LEU A 118 11.87 17.82 2.30
C LEU A 118 12.75 16.63 1.85
N ASN A 119 13.65 16.86 0.89
CA ASN A 119 14.43 15.76 0.29
C ASN A 119 15.56 15.28 1.20
N LYS A 120 16.25 16.19 1.88
CA LYS A 120 17.47 15.83 2.64
C LYS A 120 17.14 15.32 4.04
N HIS A 121 16.13 15.90 4.70
CA HIS A 121 15.82 15.62 6.09
C HIS A 121 14.54 14.80 6.25
N VAL A 122 13.44 15.26 5.67
CA VAL A 122 12.12 14.67 5.95
C VAL A 122 11.95 13.31 5.26
N LEU A 123 12.16 13.23 3.94
CA LEU A 123 11.98 11.98 3.19
C LEU A 123 12.87 10.84 3.69
N ARG A 124 14.12 11.15 4.07
CA ARG A 124 15.03 10.17 4.64
C ARG A 124 14.47 9.55 5.93
N ASN A 125 13.92 10.36 6.83
CA ASN A 125 13.35 9.86 8.08
C ASN A 125 12.00 9.18 7.87
N VAL A 126 11.15 9.72 7.01
CA VAL A 126 9.85 9.12 6.68
C VAL A 126 10.04 7.73 6.08
N ILE A 127 10.97 7.53 5.14
CA ILE A 127 11.25 6.23 4.52
C ILE A 127 11.67 5.18 5.56
N VAL A 128 12.44 5.57 6.58
CA VAL A 128 12.77 4.65 7.68
C VAL A 128 11.51 4.30 8.47
N GLY A 129 10.68 5.30 8.79
CA GLY A 129 9.41 5.10 9.51
C GLY A 129 8.39 4.24 8.75
N LEU A 130 8.44 4.22 7.41
CA LEU A 130 7.56 3.39 6.58
C LEU A 130 7.68 1.92 6.90
N PHE A 131 8.87 1.47 7.27
CA PHE A 131 9.06 0.07 7.57
C PHE A 131 8.27 -0.36 8.80
N SER A 132 8.10 0.52 9.79
CA SER A 132 7.29 0.23 10.97
C SER A 132 5.85 -0.14 10.60
N TYR A 133 5.33 0.43 9.50
CA TYR A 133 3.99 0.12 8.98
C TYR A 133 3.95 -1.05 8.00
N SER A 134 5.09 -1.55 7.53
CA SER A 134 5.14 -2.65 6.55
C SER A 134 4.41 -3.91 7.03
N LYS A 135 4.48 -4.23 8.32
CA LYS A 135 3.73 -5.35 8.93
C LYS A 135 2.23 -5.16 8.77
N THR A 136 1.73 -3.99 9.17
CA THR A 136 0.32 -3.63 9.05
C THR A 136 -0.14 -3.71 7.59
N ILE A 137 0.67 -3.16 6.67
CA ILE A 137 0.36 -3.19 5.24
C ILE A 137 0.23 -4.63 4.74
N VAL A 138 1.17 -5.52 5.05
CA VAL A 138 1.10 -6.93 4.64
C VAL A 138 -0.17 -7.61 5.16
N TRP A 139 -0.58 -7.35 6.39
CA TRP A 139 -1.85 -7.87 6.92
C TRP A 139 -3.06 -7.35 6.14
N PHE A 140 -3.13 -6.05 5.86
CA PHE A 140 -4.18 -5.46 5.02
C PHE A 140 -4.18 -6.04 3.60
N MET A 141 -2.99 -6.28 3.02
CA MET A 141 -2.85 -6.91 1.72
C MET A 141 -3.45 -8.32 1.71
N LEU A 142 -3.13 -9.14 2.71
CA LEU A 142 -3.65 -10.51 2.82
C LEU A 142 -5.17 -10.52 2.98
N SER A 143 -5.72 -9.60 3.78
CA SER A 143 -7.18 -9.45 3.93
C SER A 143 -7.86 -9.09 2.60
N ASN A 144 -7.25 -8.20 1.82
CA ASN A 144 -7.78 -7.78 0.53
C ASN A 144 -7.55 -8.82 -0.59
N LEU A 145 -6.57 -9.70 -0.44
CA LEU A 145 -6.24 -10.73 -1.42
C LEU A 145 -7.40 -11.71 -1.61
N ILE A 146 -8.08 -12.10 -0.53
CA ILE A 146 -9.26 -13.00 -0.56
C ILE A 146 -10.33 -12.46 -1.50
N ILE A 147 -10.63 -11.15 -1.35
CA ILE A 147 -11.64 -10.46 -2.13
C ILE A 147 -11.27 -10.46 -3.61
N ILE A 148 -10.00 -10.17 -3.92
CA ILE A 148 -9.48 -10.09 -5.28
C ILE A 148 -9.49 -11.47 -5.94
N GLU A 149 -9.02 -12.51 -5.27
CA GLU A 149 -9.01 -13.87 -5.80
C GLU A 149 -10.43 -14.36 -6.11
N TYR A 150 -11.40 -14.05 -5.24
CA TYR A 150 -12.81 -14.37 -5.46
C TYR A 150 -13.43 -13.57 -6.62
N LEU A 151 -13.29 -12.24 -6.62
CA LEU A 151 -13.94 -11.36 -7.59
C LEU A 151 -13.38 -11.47 -9.01
N PHE A 152 -12.09 -11.79 -9.15
CA PHE A 152 -11.43 -11.98 -10.44
C PHE A 152 -11.36 -13.45 -10.87
N ASN A 153 -11.91 -14.38 -10.08
CA ASN A 153 -11.84 -15.82 -10.32
C ASN A 153 -10.39 -16.31 -10.55
N VAL A 154 -9.47 -15.83 -9.71
CA VAL A 154 -8.06 -16.20 -9.79
C VAL A 154 -7.76 -17.19 -8.67
N ASN A 155 -7.28 -18.38 -9.06
CA ASN A 155 -6.83 -19.38 -8.11
C ASN A 155 -5.50 -18.95 -7.49
N GLY A 156 -5.56 -18.38 -6.29
CA GLY A 156 -4.40 -18.08 -5.48
C GLY A 156 -4.41 -18.85 -4.16
N ILE A 157 -3.57 -18.39 -3.23
CA ILE A 157 -3.34 -19.12 -1.97
C ILE A 157 -4.55 -19.05 -1.05
N THR A 158 -5.33 -17.96 -1.11
CA THR A 158 -6.47 -17.79 -0.21
C THR A 158 -7.68 -18.59 -0.67
N THR A 159 -7.95 -18.62 -1.98
CA THR A 159 -8.96 -19.52 -2.57
C THR A 159 -8.59 -20.98 -2.32
N PHE A 160 -7.30 -21.34 -2.46
CA PHE A 160 -6.83 -22.68 -2.12
C PHE A 160 -7.11 -23.06 -0.65
N LEU A 161 -6.83 -22.16 0.30
CA LEU A 161 -7.10 -22.40 1.72
C LEU A 161 -8.59 -22.54 2.04
N ILE A 162 -9.45 -21.81 1.32
CA ILE A 162 -10.92 -21.87 1.49
C ILE A 162 -11.48 -23.16 0.89
N GLU A 163 -10.99 -23.55 -0.28
CA GLU A 163 -11.43 -24.75 -1.00
C GLU A 163 -10.98 -26.02 -0.25
N TYR A 164 -9.71 -26.09 0.17
CA TYR A 164 -9.11 -27.22 0.87
C TYR A 164 -9.05 -26.99 2.39
N HIS A 165 -10.23 -26.90 3.01
CA HIS A 165 -10.44 -26.54 4.41
C HIS A 165 -10.23 -27.69 5.42
N THR A 166 -9.53 -28.77 5.05
CA THR A 166 -9.15 -29.79 6.04
C THR A 166 -8.16 -29.19 7.03
N SER A 167 -8.30 -29.52 8.32
CA SER A 167 -7.52 -28.88 9.39
C SER A 167 -6.00 -28.96 9.17
N GLU A 168 -5.53 -30.08 8.63
CA GLU A 168 -4.11 -30.32 8.31
C GLU A 168 -3.62 -29.42 7.17
N VAL A 169 -4.34 -29.38 6.05
CA VAL A 169 -3.96 -28.59 4.86
C VAL A 169 -4.05 -27.09 5.16
N PHE A 170 -5.10 -26.67 5.87
CA PHE A 170 -5.27 -25.29 6.29
C PHE A 170 -4.13 -24.83 7.21
N ALA A 171 -3.79 -25.62 8.24
CA ALA A 171 -2.69 -25.30 9.15
C ALA A 171 -1.34 -25.21 8.41
N LEU A 172 -1.03 -26.17 7.54
CA LEU A 172 0.19 -26.16 6.75
C LEU A 172 0.25 -24.98 5.78
N GLY A 173 -0.85 -24.66 5.10
CA GLY A 173 -0.89 -23.55 4.15
C GLY A 173 -0.73 -22.18 4.83
N VAL A 174 -1.33 -21.98 6.01
CA VAL A 174 -1.12 -20.76 6.81
C VAL A 174 0.32 -20.67 7.31
N LEU A 175 0.92 -21.77 7.76
CA LEU A 175 2.34 -21.81 8.16
C LEU A 175 3.27 -21.49 6.98
N LEU A 176 3.00 -22.05 5.80
CA LEU A 176 3.77 -21.79 4.58
C LEU A 176 3.72 -20.31 4.17
N LEU A 177 2.60 -19.64 4.41
CA LEU A 177 2.44 -18.20 4.18
C LEU A 177 3.17 -17.38 5.25
N TYR A 178 3.06 -17.78 6.53
CA TYR A 178 3.60 -17.03 7.66
C TYR A 178 5.13 -17.10 7.78
N ILE A 179 5.73 -18.28 7.60
CA ILE A 179 7.17 -18.50 7.83
C ILE A 179 8.06 -17.58 6.97
N PRO A 180 7.86 -17.44 5.64
CA PRO A 180 8.67 -16.54 4.82
C PRO A 180 8.56 -15.07 5.25
N LEU A 181 7.34 -14.62 5.59
CA LEU A 181 7.11 -13.26 6.09
C LEU A 181 7.82 -13.04 7.43
N PHE A 182 7.71 -13.99 8.35
CA PHE A 182 8.39 -13.95 9.64
C PHE A 182 9.91 -13.86 9.48
N LEU A 183 10.50 -14.71 8.64
CA LEU A 183 11.93 -14.69 8.35
C LEU A 183 12.35 -13.36 7.73
N PHE A 184 11.59 -12.84 6.76
CA PHE A 184 11.84 -11.54 6.16
C PHE A 184 11.90 -10.41 7.20
N TYR A 185 10.90 -10.34 8.10
CA TYR A 185 10.88 -9.34 9.16
C TYR A 185 12.00 -9.52 10.19
N LYS A 186 12.36 -10.77 10.52
CA LYS A 186 13.41 -11.07 11.48
C LYS A 186 14.80 -10.68 10.93
N ILE A 187 15.08 -11.02 9.67
CA ILE A 187 16.31 -10.63 8.97
C ILE A 187 16.41 -9.11 8.91
N TYR A 188 15.32 -8.44 8.54
CA TYR A 188 15.31 -6.98 8.52
C TYR A 188 15.63 -6.40 9.90
N HIS A 189 14.95 -6.86 10.96
CA HIS A 189 15.20 -6.37 12.33
C HIS A 189 16.64 -6.61 12.79
N LEU A 190 17.27 -7.69 12.35
CA LEU A 190 18.69 -7.98 12.63
C LEU A 190 19.63 -7.04 11.87
N LEU A 191 19.28 -6.65 10.64
CA LEU A 191 20.09 -5.78 9.80
C LEU A 191 20.00 -4.30 10.18
N LEU A 192 18.97 -3.84 10.91
CA LEU A 192 18.97 -2.44 11.34
C LEU A 192 19.97 -2.16 12.44
N PRO A 193 20.75 -1.08 12.28
CA PRO A 193 21.51 -0.51 13.38
C PRO A 193 20.58 -0.16 14.54
N PRO A 194 20.99 -0.43 15.80
CA PRO A 194 20.21 -0.07 16.99
C PRO A 194 19.93 1.43 17.13
N MET A 195 20.62 2.29 16.36
CA MET A 195 20.41 3.75 16.35
C MET A 195 19.09 4.21 15.71
N LEU A 196 18.42 3.37 14.92
CA LEU A 196 17.09 3.65 14.35
C LEU A 196 15.96 3.04 15.19
N LYS A 197 16.27 2.41 16.33
CA LYS A 197 15.29 1.71 17.18
C LYS A 197 14.28 2.61 17.87
N GLY A 198 14.46 3.94 17.86
CA GLY A 198 13.43 4.85 18.36
C GLY A 198 12.91 4.53 19.76
N GLU A 199 13.71 3.88 20.60
CA GLU A 199 13.43 3.71 22.02
C GLU A 199 14.28 4.71 22.80
N LYS A 200 13.68 5.87 23.06
CA LYS A 200 13.85 6.62 24.29
C LYS A 200 12.46 7.02 24.77
#